data_AF-A0A3B9KLV2-F1
#
_entry.id   AF-A0A3B9KLV2-F1
#
_cell.length_a   1.000
_cell.length_b   1.000
_cell.length_c   1.000
_cell.angle_alpha   90.00
_cell.angle_beta   90.00
_cell.angle_gamma   90.00
#
_symmetry.space_group_name_H-M   'P 1'
#
loop_
_entity.id
_entity.type
_entity.pdbx_description
1 polymer ?
#
loop_
_entity_poly.entity_id
_entity_poly.type
_entity_poly.pdbx_seq_one_letter_code
_entity_poly.pdbx_strand_id
1 'polypeptide(L)' 'MTRKFIDQTKRITTCPWNIMEICGGQTHALLQYGIDQLLPPEITLIHGPGCPVCVTSLEAVET' A
#
# COMPACT_ATOMS: atom_id res chain seq x y z
N MET A 1 10.55 5.81 17.25
CA MET A 1 9.55 4.73 17.36
C MET A 1 9.45 3.89 16.08
N THR A 2 9.42 4.50 14.90
CA THR A 2 9.26 3.83 13.59
C THR A 2 10.25 2.68 13.33
N ARG A 3 11.54 2.83 13.67
CA ARG A 3 12.55 1.76 13.49
C ARG A 3 12.17 0.44 14.15
N LYS A 4 11.56 0.47 15.34
CA LYS A 4 11.14 -0.73 16.06
C LYS A 4 10.15 -1.55 15.22
N PHE A 5 9.20 -0.89 14.56
CA PHE A 5 8.23 -1.57 13.72
C PHE A 5 8.87 -2.17 12.48
N ILE A 6 9.80 -1.46 11.83
CA ILE A 6 10.51 -1.98 10.65
C ILE A 6 11.32 -3.23 11.00
N ASP A 7 12.04 -3.19 12.12
CA ASP A 7 12.81 -4.35 12.60
C ASP A 7 11.90 -5.52 12.97
N GLN A 8 10.72 -5.26 13.52
CA GLN A 8 9.73 -6.30 13.79
C GLN A 8 9.17 -6.89 12.49
N THR A 9 8.80 -6.08 11.51
CA THR A 9 8.32 -6.54 10.20
C THR A 9 9.35 -7.47 9.56
N LYS A 10 10.64 -7.09 9.55
CA LYS A 10 11.72 -7.95 9.05
C LYS A 10 11.87 -9.28 9.78
N ARG A 11 11.58 -9.33 11.08
CA ARG A 11 11.67 -10.56 11.89
C ARG A 11 10.49 -11.51 11.70
N ILE A 12 9.28 -10.99 11.48
CA ILE A 12 8.06 -11.80 11.41
C ILE A 12 7.72 -12.26 9.98
N THR A 13 8.27 -11.60 8.96
CA THR A 13 8.09 -12.01 7.57
C THR A 13 8.83 -13.32 7.32
N THR A 14 8.08 -14.41 7.25
CA THR A 14 8.60 -15.79 7.11
C THR A 14 8.37 -16.40 5.73
N CYS A 15 7.62 -15.72 4.87
CA CYS A 15 7.31 -16.12 3.51
C CYS A 15 6.99 -14.89 2.65
N PRO A 16 6.91 -15.03 1.32
CA PRO A 16 6.45 -13.96 0.45
C PRO A 16 4.99 -13.54 0.75
N TRP A 17 4.75 -12.24 0.82
CA TRP A 17 3.42 -11.66 1.02
C TRP A 17 3.09 -10.66 -0.08
N ASN A 18 1.85 -10.72 -0.55
CA ASN A 18 1.25 -9.65 -1.34
C ASN A 18 0.29 -8.88 -0.44
N ILE A 19 0.56 -7.61 -0.19
CA ILE A 19 -0.27 -6.74 0.65
C ILE A 19 -0.83 -5.64 -0.22
N MET A 20 -2.16 -5.50 -0.26
CA MET A 20 -2.82 -4.44 -1.02
C MET A 20 -3.33 -3.34 -0.10
N GLU A 21 -3.04 -2.10 -0.44
CA GLU A 21 -3.73 -0.93 0.10
C GLU A 21 -4.82 -0.45 -0.87
N ILE A 22 -5.85 0.22 -0.35
CA ILE A 22 -6.99 0.69 -1.15
C ILE A 22 -7.40 2.12 -0.77
N CYS A 23 -6.46 2.94 -0.34
CA CYS A 23 -6.72 4.32 0.04
C CYS A 23 -5.70 5.22 -0.63
N GLY A 24 -6.15 6.10 -1.53
CA GLY A 24 -5.24 7.02 -2.22
C GLY A 24 -4.40 7.88 -1.26
N GLY A 25 -4.91 8.20 -0.08
CA GLY A 25 -4.14 8.87 0.97
C GLY A 25 -2.99 8.02 1.54
N GLN A 26 -3.18 6.70 1.65
CA GLN A 26 -2.12 5.77 2.02
C GLN A 26 -1.10 5.63 0.89
N THR A 27 -1.53 5.48 -0.36
CA THR A 27 -0.63 5.50 -1.53
C THR A 27 0.28 6.72 -1.49
N HIS A 28 -0.30 7.91 -1.29
CA HIS A 28 0.45 9.17 -1.22
C HIS A 28 1.46 9.16 -0.07
N ALA A 29 1.05 8.79 1.14
CA ALA A 29 1.94 8.75 2.30
C ALA A 29 3.08 7.72 2.13
N LEU A 30 2.78 6.53 1.61
CA LEU A 30 3.76 5.46 1.40
C LEU A 30 4.87 5.92 0.45
N LEU A 31 4.50 6.56 -0.66
CA LEU A 31 5.44 7.11 -1.64
C LEU A 31 6.19 8.32 -1.10
N GLN A 32 5.49 9.27 -0.46
CA GLN A 32 6.09 10.49 0.09
C GLN A 32 7.18 10.18 1.12
N TYR A 33 6.97 9.16 1.96
CA TYR A 33 7.90 8.77 3.01
C TYR A 33 8.80 7.59 2.64
N GLY A 34 8.69 7.05 1.42
CA GLY A 34 9.49 5.91 0.93
C GLY A 34 9.35 4.67 1.80
N ILE A 35 8.15 4.42 2.36
CA ILE A 35 7.91 3.30 3.28
C ILE A 35 7.99 1.96 2.56
N ASP A 36 7.59 1.93 1.28
CA ASP A 36 7.72 0.79 0.38
C ASP A 36 9.16 0.26 0.30
N GLN A 37 10.14 1.15 0.27
CA GLN A 37 11.58 0.83 0.23
C GLN A 37 12.12 0.27 1.55
N LEU A 38 11.37 0.41 2.65
CA LEU A 38 11.78 -0.05 3.97
C LEU A 38 11.20 -1.42 4.34
N LEU A 39 10.24 -1.92 3.55
CA LEU A 39 9.65 -3.24 3.72
C LEU A 39 10.67 -4.35 3.40
N PRO A 40 10.54 -5.54 4.02
CA PRO A 40 11.31 -6.71 3.62
C PRO A 40 11.07 -7.05 2.14
N PRO A 41 12.08 -7.54 1.40
CA PRO A 41 11.95 -7.86 -0.02
C PRO A 41 10.93 -8.98 -0.32
N GLU A 42 10.56 -9.78 0.68
CA GLU A 42 9.51 -10.78 0.58
C GLU A 42 8.10 -10.15 0.54
N ILE A 43 7.95 -8.88 0.91
CA ILE A 43 6.67 -8.17 0.86
C ILE A 43 6.59 -7.39 -0.44
N THR A 44 5.64 -7.78 -1.30
CA THR A 44 5.20 -6.97 -2.43
C THR A 44 3.99 -6.13 -2.00
N LEU A 45 4.16 -4.82 -2.05
CA LEU A 45 3.07 -3.87 -1.80
C LEU A 45 2.35 -3.57 -3.11
N ILE A 46 1.04 -3.77 -3.12
CA ILE A 46 0.16 -3.54 -4.28
C ILE A 46 -0.69 -2.31 -4.00
N HIS A 47 -0.69 -1.37 -4.95
CA HIS A 47 -1.56 -0.19 -4.91
C HIS A 47 -2.88 -0.53 -5.60
N GLY A 48 -3.91 -0.77 -4.79
CA GLY A 48 -5.25 -1.09 -5.25
C GLY A 48 -6.03 0.15 -5.70
N PRO A 49 -7.28 -0.04 -6.16
CA PRO A 49 -8.14 1.04 -6.61
C PRO A 49 -8.67 1.88 -5.44
N GLY A 50 -7.83 2.77 -4.89
CA GLY A 50 -8.16 3.58 -3.71
C GLY A 50 -8.79 4.94 -3.96
N CYS A 51 -9.18 5.22 -5.20
CA CYS A 51 -9.78 6.49 -5.62
C CYS A 51 -11.22 6.22 -6.09
N PRO A 52 -12.26 6.62 -5.33
CA PRO A 52 -13.64 6.31 -5.66
C PRO A 52 -14.05 6.89 -7.02
N VAL A 53 -13.57 8.10 -7.35
CA VAL A 53 -13.82 8.74 -8.65
C VAL A 53 -13.18 7.97 -9.81
N CYS A 54 -12.02 7.37 -9.58
CA CYS A 54 -11.27 6.65 -10.61
C CYS A 54 -11.89 5.29 -10.95
N VAL A 55 -12.76 4.75 -10.09
CA VAL A 55 -13.51 3.50 -10.32
C VAL A 55 -14.98 3.70 -10.62
N THR A 56 -15.45 4.95 -10.67
CA THR A 56 -16.82 5.25 -11.07
C THR A 56 -17.03 4.79 -12.52
N SER A 57 -18.09 4.00 -12.76
CA SER A 57 -18.49 3.62 -14.11
C SER A 57 -18.93 4.83 -14.92
N LEU A 58 -18.60 4.84 -16.22
CA LEU A 58 -19.06 5.87 -17.16
C LEU A 58 -20.58 6.07 -17.14
N GLU A 59 -21.34 4.97 -17.11
CA GLU A 59 -22.81 5.00 -17.05
C GLU A 59 -23.35 5.86 -15.89
N ALA A 60 -22.67 5.84 -14.73
CA ALA A 60 -23.09 6.58 -13.52
C ALA A 60 -22.75 8.08 -13.56
N VAL A 61 -21.90 8.50 -14.49
CA VAL A 61 -21.52 9.91 -14.71
C VAL A 61 -22.34 10.53 -15.84
N GLU A 62 -22.85 9.71 -16.75
CA GLU A 62 -23.62 10.11 -17.93
C GLU A 62 -25.15 10.13 -17.71
N THR A 63 -25.61 9.78 -16.50
CA THR A 63 -27.03 9.88 -16.07
C THR A 63 -27.31 11.18 -15.34
#